data_AF-A0A6A5BXG1-F1
#
_entry.id   AF-A0A6A5BXG1-F1
#
_cell.length_a   1.000
_cell.length_b   1.000
_cell.length_c   1.000
_cell.angle_alpha   90.00
_cell.angle_beta   90.00
_cell.angle_gamma   90.00
#
_symmetry.space_group_name_H-M   'P 1'
#
loop_
_entity.id
_entity.type
_entity.pdbx_description
1 polymer ?
#
loop_
_entity_poly.entity_id
_entity_poly.type
_entity_poly.pdbx_seq_one_letter_code
_entity_poly.pdbx_strand_id
1 'polypeptide(L)'
;MNTPVLCDFKPLEIVKEQSKRPCLIYQDIKFEKPTQIAFIIFRNYYCSHITIKYKAQNGTFITLLSKYQLMENANYENDSQNYVRINCGKDFNSNYKKDMQFNNLRFYYYQTSPNWKSFCLTNFSFYKPILFHKSNEKIEETAVQKLGGVLEDIKQDKEIRTIASLKVK
;
A
#
# COMPACT_ATOMS: atom_id res chain seq x y z
N MET A 1 10.24 5.31 -19.11
CA MET A 1 9.82 4.27 -18.15
C MET A 1 9.72 4.94 -16.79
N ASN A 2 8.52 5.03 -16.21
CA ASN A 2 8.36 5.63 -14.89
C ASN A 2 8.70 4.59 -13.83
N THR A 3 9.85 4.74 -13.18
CA THR A 3 10.24 3.88 -12.06
C THR A 3 9.31 4.17 -10.88
N PRO A 4 8.56 3.17 -10.39
CA PRO A 4 7.66 3.39 -9.28
C PRO A 4 8.43 3.58 -7.98
N VAL A 5 8.16 4.68 -7.28
CA VAL A 5 8.81 4.99 -5.99
C VAL A 5 8.01 4.34 -4.86
N LEU A 6 8.61 3.40 -4.15
CA LEU A 6 8.09 2.89 -2.88
C LEU A 6 8.35 3.98 -1.82
N CYS A 7 7.33 4.73 -1.42
CA CYS A 7 7.48 5.70 -0.35
C CYS A 7 7.34 4.98 1.01
N ASP A 8 8.45 4.84 1.72
CA ASP A 8 8.45 4.51 3.15
C ASP A 8 7.86 5.68 3.94
N PHE A 9 7.04 5.39 4.94
CA PHE A 9 6.55 6.38 5.88
C PHE A 9 6.55 5.83 7.29
N LYS A 10 6.90 6.69 8.24
CA LYS A 10 7.00 6.33 9.64
C LYS A 10 5.63 6.46 10.32
N PRO A 11 5.29 5.55 11.25
CA PRO A 11 4.11 5.71 12.06
C PRO A 11 4.26 6.92 12.99
N LEU A 12 3.13 7.53 13.36
CA LEU A 12 3.08 8.65 14.30
C LEU A 12 3.43 8.18 15.70
N GLU A 13 2.85 7.05 16.10
CA GLU A 13 2.98 6.53 17.46
C GLU A 13 2.98 5.00 17.43
N ILE A 14 3.85 4.39 18.23
CA ILE A 14 3.84 2.96 18.54
C ILE A 14 3.61 2.80 20.04
N VAL A 15 2.39 2.40 20.42
CA VAL A 15 2.04 2.13 21.82
C VAL A 15 2.18 0.64 22.09
N LYS A 16 3.04 0.28 23.04
CA LYS A 16 3.20 -1.09 23.53
C LYS A 16 2.34 -1.27 24.77
N GLU A 17 1.44 -2.23 24.75
CA GLU A 17 0.70 -2.62 25.95
C GLU A 17 1.09 -4.04 26.37
N GLN A 18 1.54 -4.15 27.61
CA GLN A 18 1.85 -5.40 28.30
C GLN A 18 1.08 -5.37 29.63
N SER A 19 -0.13 -5.91 29.66
CA SER A 19 -0.79 -6.17 30.94
C SER A 19 -0.05 -7.30 31.70
N LYS A 20 -0.34 -7.50 33.00
CA LYS A 20 0.20 -8.62 33.78
C LYS A 20 -0.27 -9.94 33.16
N ARG A 21 0.66 -10.82 32.75
CA ARG A 21 0.36 -12.19 32.22
C ARG A 21 -0.76 -12.83 33.06
N PRO A 22 -1.86 -13.38 32.47
CA PRO A 22 -1.92 -14.11 31.20
C PRO A 22 -2.70 -13.37 30.08
N CYS A 23 -2.34 -12.12 29.83
CA CYS A 23 -3.04 -11.25 28.87
C CYS A 23 -2.36 -11.17 27.49
N LEU A 24 -3.15 -10.69 26.53
CA LEU A 24 -2.74 -10.45 25.14
C LEU A 24 -1.75 -9.29 25.06
N ILE A 25 -0.56 -9.54 24.52
CA ILE A 25 0.43 -8.51 24.25
C ILE A 25 0.16 -7.94 22.85
N TYR A 26 0.14 -6.62 22.73
CA TYR A 26 -0.04 -5.97 21.44
C TYR A 26 0.76 -4.68 21.27
N GLN A 27 0.90 -4.27 20.01
CA GLN A 27 1.44 -3.00 19.59
C GLN A 27 0.42 -2.27 18.72
N ASP A 28 0.02 -1.08 19.15
CA ASP A 28 -0.79 -0.18 18.35
C ASP A 28 0.08 0.75 17.56
N ILE A 29 -0.16 0.78 16.26
CA ILE A 29 0.53 1.65 15.31
C ILE A 29 -0.50 2.63 14.79
N LYS A 30 -0.33 3.91 15.14
CA LYS A 30 -1.17 5.00 14.67
C LYS A 30 -0.47 5.77 13.57
N PHE A 31 -1.24 6.17 12.57
CA PHE A 31 -0.79 7.01 11.47
C PHE A 31 -1.36 8.40 11.64
N GLU A 32 -0.59 9.43 11.26
CA GLU A 32 -1.01 10.83 11.34
C GLU A 32 -2.26 11.11 10.49
N LYS A 33 -2.35 10.45 9.33
CA LYS A 33 -3.49 10.54 8.42
C LYS A 33 -3.88 9.15 7.90
N PRO A 34 -5.15 8.97 7.50
CA PRO A 34 -5.59 7.76 6.81
C PRO A 34 -4.65 7.42 5.65
N THR A 35 -4.09 6.21 5.67
CA THR A 35 -3.06 5.82 4.71
C THR A 35 -3.30 4.42 4.14
N GLN A 36 -3.17 4.30 2.81
CA GLN A 36 -3.14 3.01 2.13
C GLN A 36 -1.78 2.32 2.30
N ILE A 37 -1.79 1.02 2.57
CA ILE A 37 -0.59 0.25 2.86
C ILE A 37 -0.55 -0.96 1.94
N ALA A 38 0.51 -1.09 1.15
CA ALA A 38 0.75 -2.23 0.29
C ALA A 38 1.60 -3.31 0.99
N PHE A 39 2.66 -2.88 1.70
CA PHE A 39 3.55 -3.78 2.41
C PHE A 39 3.87 -3.25 3.81
N ILE A 40 4.02 -4.19 4.73
CA ILE A 40 4.49 -3.94 6.09
C ILE A 40 5.75 -4.78 6.27
N ILE A 41 6.84 -4.15 6.69
CA ILE A 41 8.08 -4.84 7.05
C ILE A 41 8.35 -4.59 8.53
N PHE A 42 8.74 -5.63 9.26
CA PHE A 42 9.21 -5.51 10.63
C PHE A 42 10.23 -6.61 10.91
N ARG A 43 11.02 -6.44 11.97
CA ARG A 43 11.90 -7.47 12.49
C ARG A 43 11.20 -8.24 13.59
N ASN A 44 11.09 -9.56 13.40
CA ASN A 44 10.64 -10.46 14.45
C ASN A 44 11.69 -10.48 15.58
N TYR A 45 11.26 -10.57 16.82
CA TYR A 45 12.14 -10.84 17.96
C TYR A 45 11.46 -11.89 18.83
N TYR A 46 11.69 -13.15 18.49
CA TYR A 46 11.19 -14.35 19.18
C TYR A 46 9.67 -14.43 19.30
N CYS A 47 8.88 -13.87 18.38
CA CYS A 47 7.43 -14.11 18.34
C CYS A 47 7.16 -15.32 17.45
N SER A 48 6.33 -16.26 17.90
CA SER A 48 5.97 -17.42 17.08
C SER A 48 4.88 -17.09 16.06
N HIS A 49 3.97 -16.19 16.42
CA HIS A 49 2.85 -15.80 15.55
C HIS A 49 2.42 -14.35 15.77
N ILE A 50 1.69 -13.83 14.78
CA ILE A 50 1.03 -12.53 14.85
C ILE A 50 -0.43 -12.57 14.41
N THR A 51 -1.21 -11.61 14.88
CA THR A 51 -2.54 -11.29 14.37
C THR A 51 -2.62 -9.79 14.19
N ILE A 52 -2.99 -9.35 12.99
CA ILE A 52 -3.11 -7.93 12.64
C ILE A 52 -4.59 -7.59 12.54
N LYS A 53 -5.00 -6.56 13.27
CA LYS A 53 -6.34 -5.96 13.20
C LYS A 53 -6.24 -4.50 12.82
N TYR A 54 -7.29 -3.96 12.21
CA TYR A 54 -7.45 -2.51 12.08
C TYR A 54 -8.58 -2.02 12.97
N LYS A 55 -8.51 -0.76 13.38
CA LYS A 55 -9.62 -0.08 14.07
C LYS A 55 -10.55 0.54 13.05
N ALA A 56 -11.77 0.04 12.96
CA ALA A 56 -12.83 0.62 12.12
C ALA A 56 -13.31 1.96 12.68
N GLN A 57 -14.06 2.72 11.86
CA GLN A 57 -14.57 4.05 12.25
C GLN A 57 -15.49 3.99 13.47
N ASN A 58 -16.26 2.90 13.63
CA ASN A 58 -17.09 2.64 14.80
C ASN A 58 -16.29 2.24 16.06
N GLY A 59 -14.95 2.24 15.99
CA GLY A 59 -14.05 1.89 17.09
C GLY A 59 -13.76 0.40 17.23
N THR A 60 -14.45 -0.47 16.48
CA THR A 60 -14.29 -1.94 16.57
C THR A 60 -13.01 -2.41 15.89
N PHE A 61 -12.33 -3.40 16.48
CA PHE A 61 -11.16 -4.04 15.87
C PHE A 61 -11.56 -5.21 14.97
N ILE A 62 -11.21 -5.11 13.68
CA ILE A 62 -11.51 -6.14 12.68
C ILE A 62 -10.21 -6.80 12.22
N THR A 63 -10.21 -8.14 12.18
CA THR A 63 -9.02 -8.93 11.86
C THR A 63 -8.73 -8.93 10.36
N LEU A 64 -7.52 -8.53 9.97
CA LEU A 64 -6.99 -8.60 8.61
C LEU A 64 -6.11 -9.83 8.41
N LEU A 65 -5.33 -10.19 9.43
CA LEU A 65 -4.42 -11.33 9.40
C LEU A 65 -4.55 -12.08 10.73
N SER A 66 -4.79 -13.38 10.68
CA SER A 66 -5.02 -14.21 11.88
C SER A 66 -3.94 -15.27 12.01
N LYS A 67 -3.31 -15.35 13.19
CA LYS A 67 -2.31 -16.36 13.58
C LYS A 67 -1.27 -16.65 12.48
N TYR A 68 -0.73 -15.61 11.85
CA TYR A 68 0.31 -15.77 10.85
C TYR A 68 1.62 -16.17 11.53
N GLN A 69 2.20 -17.27 11.07
CA GLN A 69 3.40 -17.87 11.64
C GLN A 69 4.64 -17.03 11.30
N LEU A 70 5.43 -16.68 12.31
CA LEU A 70 6.67 -15.92 12.19
C LEU A 70 7.93 -16.75 12.44
N MET A 71 7.77 -17.91 13.09
CA MET A 71 8.83 -18.89 13.32
C MET A 71 8.34 -20.25 12.86
N GLU A 72 9.12 -20.94 12.04
CA GLU A 72 8.90 -22.33 11.62
C GLU A 72 8.80 -23.23 12.85
N ASN A 73 9.72 -23.06 13.80
CA ASN A 73 9.69 -23.77 15.07
C ASN A 73 9.91 -22.83 16.24
N ALA A 74 8.84 -22.64 17.03
CA ALA A 74 8.82 -21.78 18.20
C ALA A 74 9.85 -22.15 19.28
N ASN A 75 10.42 -23.35 19.29
CA ASN A 75 11.39 -23.79 20.31
C ASN A 75 12.86 -23.50 19.95
N TYR A 76 13.15 -23.10 18.71
CA TYR A 76 14.52 -22.88 18.23
C TYR A 76 14.73 -21.42 17.80
N GLU A 77 15.99 -20.99 17.76
CA GLU A 77 16.36 -19.59 17.52
C GLU A 77 16.50 -19.22 16.04
N ASN A 78 16.72 -20.20 15.15
CA ASN A 78 17.28 -20.03 13.81
C ASN A 78 16.57 -18.99 12.92
N ASP A 79 15.29 -18.70 13.13
CA ASP A 79 14.49 -17.70 12.39
C ASP A 79 13.79 -16.66 13.27
N SER A 80 14.06 -16.68 14.56
CA SER A 80 13.41 -15.86 15.59
C SER A 80 13.64 -14.35 15.42
N GLN A 81 14.69 -13.97 14.68
CA GLN A 81 15.12 -12.58 14.49
C GLN A 81 15.03 -12.06 13.06
N ASN A 82 14.36 -12.80 12.16
CA ASN A 82 14.27 -12.47 10.75
C ASN A 82 13.41 -11.23 10.47
N TYR A 83 13.72 -10.56 9.36
CA TYR A 83 12.81 -9.58 8.78
C TYR A 83 11.63 -10.29 8.13
N VAL A 84 10.43 -9.80 8.41
CA VAL A 84 9.18 -10.33 7.91
C VAL A 84 8.53 -9.28 7.03
N ARG A 85 8.07 -9.69 5.86
CA ARG A 85 7.32 -8.85 4.93
C ARG A 85 5.90 -9.38 4.79
N ILE A 86 4.93 -8.57 5.18
CA ILE A 86 3.50 -8.82 4.96
C ILE A 86 3.05 -8.01 3.75
N ASN A 87 2.52 -8.69 2.74
CA ASN A 87 1.87 -8.10 1.58
C ASN A 87 0.36 -8.02 1.84
N CYS A 88 -0.16 -6.81 2.04
CA CYS A 88 -1.56 -6.59 2.39
C CYS A 88 -2.52 -7.19 1.34
N GLY A 89 -2.16 -7.16 0.05
CA GLY A 89 -3.02 -7.68 -1.01
C GLY A 89 -3.02 -9.21 -1.14
N LYS A 90 -2.03 -9.90 -0.58
CA LYS A 90 -1.88 -11.36 -0.68
C LYS A 90 -2.18 -12.06 0.65
N ASP A 91 -1.67 -11.51 1.74
CA ASP A 91 -1.65 -12.18 3.04
C ASP A 91 -2.89 -11.84 3.88
N PHE A 92 -3.51 -10.67 3.67
CA PHE A 92 -4.73 -10.33 4.40
C PHE A 92 -5.95 -11.11 3.88
N ASN A 93 -6.88 -11.35 4.78
CA ASN A 93 -8.15 -12.02 4.49
C ASN A 93 -9.14 -11.10 3.74
N SER A 94 -10.34 -11.62 3.49
CA SER A 94 -11.42 -10.97 2.73
C SER A 94 -11.93 -9.63 3.30
N ASN A 95 -11.60 -9.30 4.56
CA ASN A 95 -11.92 -8.00 5.15
C ASN A 95 -11.07 -6.88 4.57
N TYR A 96 -9.91 -7.19 4.00
CA TYR A 96 -9.08 -6.21 3.31
C TYR A 96 -9.71 -5.81 1.97
N LYS A 97 -9.75 -4.50 1.70
CA LYS A 97 -10.11 -3.93 0.41
C LYS A 97 -8.93 -3.11 -0.13
N LYS A 98 -8.70 -3.13 -1.44
CA LYS A 98 -7.50 -2.55 -2.08
C LYS A 98 -7.38 -1.04 -1.87
N ASP A 99 -8.50 -0.35 -1.80
CA ASP A 99 -8.63 1.08 -1.61
C ASP A 99 -8.67 1.52 -0.14
N MET A 100 -8.64 0.54 0.78
CA MET A 100 -8.76 0.76 2.21
C MET A 100 -7.63 1.61 2.78
N GLN A 101 -7.99 2.55 3.65
CA GLN A 101 -7.06 3.43 4.36
C GLN A 101 -7.10 3.11 5.85
N PHE A 102 -5.92 3.08 6.47
CA PHE A 102 -5.75 2.77 7.88
C PHE A 102 -5.34 4.01 8.66
N ASN A 103 -6.03 4.26 9.77
CA ASN A 103 -5.61 5.21 10.81
C ASN A 103 -4.82 4.50 11.92
N ASN A 104 -5.20 3.26 12.21
CA ASN A 104 -4.61 2.48 13.27
C ASN A 104 -4.61 0.99 12.91
N LEU A 105 -3.46 0.36 13.15
CA LEU A 105 -3.27 -1.08 13.08
C LEU A 105 -2.84 -1.58 14.45
N ARG A 106 -3.42 -2.69 14.89
CA ARG A 106 -3.06 -3.40 16.11
C ARG A 106 -2.41 -4.74 15.78
N PHE A 107 -1.20 -4.92 16.27
CA PHE A 107 -0.41 -6.13 16.11
C PHE A 107 -0.43 -6.90 17.42
N TYR A 108 -1.22 -7.95 17.48
CA TYR A 108 -1.11 -8.94 18.55
C TYR A 108 0.03 -9.89 18.19
N TYR A 109 0.89 -10.17 19.16
CA TYR A 109 1.99 -11.12 18.99
C TYR A 109 2.08 -12.01 20.21
N TYR A 110 2.43 -13.26 19.98
CA TYR A 110 2.56 -14.25 21.04
C TYR A 110 3.69 -15.22 20.75
N GLN A 111 4.16 -15.84 21.81
CA GLN A 111 5.18 -16.88 21.77
C GLN A 111 4.62 -18.09 22.52
N THR A 112 4.58 -19.21 21.80
CA THR A 112 3.98 -20.47 22.25
C THR A 112 4.97 -21.32 23.04
N SER A 113 6.27 -21.15 22.82
CA SER A 113 7.30 -21.84 23.59
C SER A 113 7.55 -21.13 24.91
N PRO A 114 7.61 -21.87 26.04
CA PRO A 114 7.90 -21.30 27.36
C PRO A 114 9.36 -20.87 27.52
N ASN A 115 10.24 -21.27 26.59
CA ASN A 115 11.68 -20.99 26.68
C ASN A 115 12.00 -19.50 26.55
N TRP A 116 11.12 -18.73 25.90
CA TRP A 116 11.34 -17.32 25.63
C TRP A 116 10.75 -16.44 26.72
N LYS A 117 11.62 -15.80 27.49
CA LYS A 117 11.20 -14.88 28.56
C LYS A 117 10.68 -13.55 28.02
N SER A 118 11.22 -13.10 26.89
CA SER A 118 10.87 -11.83 26.24
C SER A 118 10.75 -12.01 24.74
N PHE A 119 9.77 -11.35 24.14
CA PHE A 119 9.53 -11.36 22.70
C PHE A 119 8.77 -10.10 22.30
N CYS A 120 9.07 -9.56 21.12
CA CYS A 120 8.36 -8.41 20.57
C CYS A 120 8.55 -8.27 19.06
N LEU A 121 7.90 -7.27 18.47
CA LEU A 121 8.14 -6.84 17.10
C LEU A 121 8.87 -5.51 17.11
N THR A 122 9.85 -5.34 16.22
CA THR A 122 10.71 -4.15 16.15
C THR A 122 10.89 -3.68 14.70
N ASN A 123 11.48 -2.49 14.51
CA ASN A 123 11.89 -1.97 13.20
C ASN A 123 10.77 -1.99 12.14
N PHE A 124 9.59 -1.47 12.49
CA PHE A 124 8.48 -1.35 11.56
C PHE A 124 8.79 -0.36 10.42
N SER A 125 8.40 -0.73 9.20
CA SER A 125 8.43 0.11 7.99
C SER A 125 7.17 -0.13 7.18
N PHE A 126 6.58 0.93 6.64
CA PHE A 126 5.29 0.88 5.95
C PHE A 126 5.41 1.47 4.56
N TYR A 127 4.88 0.77 3.58
CA TYR A 127 5.01 1.16 2.18
C TYR A 127 3.66 1.37 1.54
N LYS A 128 3.52 2.48 0.82
CA LYS A 128 2.32 2.81 0.06
C LYS A 128 2.24 2.00 -1.24
N PRO A 129 1.02 1.76 -1.76
CA PRO A 129 0.87 1.25 -3.11
C PRO A 129 1.47 2.24 -4.11
N ILE A 130 2.08 1.68 -5.15
CA ILE A 130 2.58 2.45 -6.28
C ILE A 130 1.38 3.07 -6.99
N LEU A 131 1.28 4.39 -6.96
CA LEU A 131 0.37 5.12 -7.82
C LEU A 131 1.08 5.33 -9.16
N PHE A 132 0.66 4.59 -10.18
CA PHE A 132 0.97 5.00 -11.53
C PHE A 132 0.17 6.28 -11.80
N HIS A 133 0.86 7.42 -11.91
CA HIS A 133 0.26 8.56 -12.57
C HIS A 133 -0.09 8.09 -14.00
N LYS A 134 -1.38 7.91 -14.28
CA LYS A 134 -1.86 8.04 -15.65
C LYS A 134 -1.43 9.43 -16.09
N SER A 135 -0.38 9.52 -16.90
CA SER A 135 -0.11 10.72 -17.67
C SER A 135 -1.41 11.06 -18.40
N ASN A 136 -1.90 12.28 -18.16
CA ASN A 136 -3.18 12.79 -18.63
C ASN A 136 -3.51 12.35 -20.07
N GLU A 137 -4.49 11.45 -20.23
CA GLU A 137 -5.22 11.18 -21.49
C GLU A 137 -6.04 12.42 -21.96
N LYS A 138 -5.70 13.63 -21.51
CA LYS A 138 -6.34 14.90 -21.89
C LYS A 138 -5.50 15.76 -22.85
N ILE A 139 -4.31 15.32 -23.24
CA ILE A 139 -3.49 16.09 -24.22
C ILE A 139 -3.76 15.63 -25.66
N GLU A 140 -4.23 14.41 -25.89
CA GLU A 140 -4.46 13.91 -27.26
C GLU A 140 -5.77 14.39 -27.88
N GLU A 141 -6.87 14.58 -27.12
CA GLU A 141 -8.12 15.09 -27.71
C GLU A 141 -7.98 16.55 -28.20
N THR A 142 -7.26 17.41 -27.47
CA THR A 142 -7.08 18.81 -27.88
C THR A 142 -6.04 18.95 -28.99
N ALA A 143 -5.05 18.06 -29.06
CA ALA A 143 -4.06 18.05 -30.15
C ALA A 143 -4.66 17.50 -31.45
N VAL A 144 -5.49 16.46 -31.39
CA VAL A 144 -6.19 15.89 -32.54
C VAL A 144 -7.26 16.84 -33.09
N GLN A 145 -8.00 17.56 -32.23
CA GLN A 145 -8.94 18.60 -32.69
C GLN A 145 -8.23 19.79 -33.35
N LYS A 146 -7.08 20.25 -32.81
CA LYS A 146 -6.31 21.34 -33.42
C LYS A 146 -5.64 20.95 -34.74
N LEU A 147 -5.16 19.71 -34.87
CA LEU A 147 -4.59 19.21 -36.13
C LEU A 147 -5.67 18.92 -37.18
N GLY A 148 -6.85 18.44 -36.76
CA GLY A 148 -8.00 18.22 -37.65
C GLY A 148 -8.51 19.51 -38.29
N GLY A 149 -8.64 20.59 -37.52
CA GLY A 149 -9.04 21.90 -38.06
C GLY A 149 -8.04 22.48 -39.07
N VAL A 150 -6.74 22.36 -38.78
CA VAL A 150 -5.68 22.86 -39.68
C VAL A 150 -5.62 22.08 -41.00
N LEU A 151 -5.93 20.77 -40.99
CA LEU A 151 -5.95 19.94 -42.19
C LEU A 151 -7.16 20.22 -43.10
N GLU A 152 -8.32 20.62 -42.54
CA GLU A 152 -9.47 21.04 -43.33
C GLU A 152 -9.25 22.43 -43.96
N ASP A 153 -8.67 23.37 -43.21
CA ASP A 153 -8.34 24.71 -43.73
C ASP A 153 -7.33 24.64 -44.91
N ILE A 154 -6.35 23.74 -44.86
CA ILE A 154 -5.37 23.54 -45.94
C ILE A 154 -6.01 22.90 -47.18
N LYS A 155 -7.02 22.03 -47.01
CA LYS A 155 -7.75 21.43 -48.15
C LYS A 155 -8.62 22.48 -48.86
N GLN A 156 -9.29 23.32 -48.08
CA GLN A 156 -10.18 24.35 -48.63
C GLN A 156 -9.40 25.43 -49.39
N ASP A 157 -8.22 25.82 -48.92
CA ASP A 157 -7.36 26.81 -49.62
C ASP A 157 -6.76 26.26 -50.94
N LYS A 158 -6.53 24.94 -51.04
CA LYS A 158 -6.08 24.30 -52.29
C LYS A 158 -7.18 24.18 -53.35
N GLU A 159 -8.41 23.90 -52.94
CA GLU A 159 -9.56 23.86 -53.87
C GLU A 159 -9.87 25.25 -54.45
N ILE A 160 -9.81 26.31 -53.63
CA ILE A 160 -10.04 27.69 -54.07
C ILE A 160 -8.99 28.13 -55.11
N ARG A 161 -7.70 27.81 -54.90
CA ARG A 161 -6.62 28.14 -55.86
C ARG A 161 -6.73 27.39 -57.18
N THR A 162 -7.27 26.18 -57.15
CA THR A 162 -7.49 25.36 -58.35
C THR A 162 -8.63 25.93 -59.20
N ILE A 163 -9.73 26.36 -58.57
CA ILE A 163 -10.85 27.00 -59.27
C ILE A 163 -10.47 28.37 -59.84
N ALA A 164 -9.65 29.16 -59.11
CA ALA A 164 -9.17 30.45 -59.60
C ALA A 164 -8.25 30.33 -60.83
N SER A 165 -7.49 29.24 -60.94
CA SER A 165 -6.63 28.96 -62.11
C SER A 165 -7.39 28.43 -63.33
N LEU A 166 -8.63 27.95 -63.15
CA LEU A 166 -9.49 27.45 -64.23
C LEU A 166 -10.43 28.52 -64.83
N LYS A 167 -10.61 29.67 -64.16
CA LYS A 167 -11.45 30.79 -64.63
C LYS A 167 -10.68 31.87 -65.42
N VAL A 168 -9.39 31.66 -65.68
CA VAL A 168 -8.57 32.54 -66.53
C VAL A 168 -8.20 31.79 -67.81
N LYS A 169 -9.18 31.62 -68.70
CA LYS A 169 -9.00 31.34 -70.13
C LYS A 169 -10.29 31.60 -70.88
#